data_AF-A0A2D9FWG2-F1
#
_entry.id   AF-A0A2D9FWG2-F1
#
_cell.length_a   1.000
_cell.length_b   1.000
_cell.length_c   1.000
_cell.angle_alpha   90.00
_cell.angle_beta   90.00
_cell.angle_gamma   90.00
#
_symmetry.space_group_name_H-M   'P 1'
#
loop_
_entity.id
_entity.type
_entity.pdbx_description
1 polymer ?
#
loop_
_entity_poly.entity_id
_entity_poly.type
_entity_poly.pdbx_seq_one_letter_code
_entity_poly.pdbx_strand_id
1 'polypeptide(L)'
;MDIKFVKRSNVKSSKKRTSKFKPLLEAIEKLKPGGQAVEVSYSNEKNINSMRTAVYQFGKKNDIKVKSRRDADNKKIYFYRDK
;
A
#
# COMPACT_ATOMS: atom_id res chain seq x y z
N MET A 1 20.70 -15.71 7.50
CA MET A 1 19.69 -15.82 6.42
C MET A 1 20.26 -16.77 5.39
N ASP A 2 19.66 -17.93 5.20
CA ASP A 2 20.12 -18.91 4.21
C ASP A 2 19.58 -18.57 2.82
N ILE A 3 20.47 -18.30 1.89
CA ILE A 3 20.14 -17.91 0.52
C ILE A 3 20.46 -19.10 -0.40
N LYS A 4 19.44 -19.65 -1.07
CA LYS A 4 19.58 -20.73 -2.05
C LYS A 4 18.98 -20.34 -3.39
N PHE A 5 19.71 -20.61 -4.46
CA PHE A 5 19.24 -20.40 -5.83
C PHE A 5 18.41 -21.61 -6.29
N VAL A 6 17.19 -21.38 -6.76
CA VAL A 6 16.28 -22.43 -7.24
C VAL A 6 15.78 -22.11 -8.65
N LYS A 7 15.52 -23.13 -9.47
CA LYS A 7 15.05 -22.98 -10.85
C LYS A 7 13.66 -22.33 -10.91
N ARG A 8 13.50 -21.31 -11.77
CA ARG A 8 12.25 -20.53 -11.93
C ARG A 8 11.03 -21.39 -12.29
N SER A 9 11.25 -22.48 -13.03
CA SER A 9 10.22 -23.45 -13.44
C SER A 9 9.53 -24.16 -12.27
N ASN A 10 10.23 -24.35 -11.15
CA ASN A 10 9.67 -24.97 -9.94
C ASN A 10 8.82 -23.98 -9.12
N VAL A 11 8.94 -22.69 -9.41
CA VAL A 11 8.17 -21.62 -8.74
C VAL A 11 6.89 -21.36 -9.54
N LYS A 12 5.95 -22.32 -9.54
CA LYS A 12 4.60 -22.12 -10.10
C LYS A 12 3.84 -21.09 -9.26
N SER A 13 3.93 -19.80 -9.59
CA SER A 13 3.12 -18.75 -8.94
C SER A 13 1.69 -18.74 -9.52
N SER A 14 0.90 -19.77 -9.25
CA SER A 14 -0.48 -19.93 -9.79
C SER A 14 -1.57 -19.26 -8.93
N LYS A 15 -1.23 -18.22 -8.16
CA LYS A 15 -2.26 -17.37 -7.56
C LYS A 15 -1.93 -15.93 -7.93
N LYS A 16 -2.80 -15.31 -8.75
CA LYS A 16 -2.97 -13.86 -8.74
C LYS A 16 -3.33 -13.49 -7.31
N ARG A 17 -2.31 -13.24 -6.48
CA ARG A 17 -2.48 -12.79 -5.10
C ARG A 17 -3.22 -11.46 -5.20
N THR A 18 -4.53 -11.48 -4.96
CA THR A 18 -5.23 -10.25 -4.61
C THR A 18 -4.50 -9.70 -3.40
N SER A 19 -3.85 -8.55 -3.60
CA SER A 19 -3.09 -7.90 -2.53
C SER A 19 -4.04 -7.67 -1.36
N LYS A 20 -3.59 -7.92 -0.13
CA LYS A 20 -4.35 -7.58 1.10
C LYS A 20 -4.76 -6.10 1.13
N PHE A 21 -4.08 -5.27 0.33
CA PHE A 21 -4.29 -3.83 0.21
C PHE A 21 -5.20 -3.45 -0.97
N LYS A 22 -5.79 -4.40 -1.71
CA LYS A 22 -6.71 -4.10 -2.82
C LYS A 22 -7.81 -3.07 -2.45
N PRO A 23 -8.55 -3.20 -1.32
CA PRO A 23 -9.56 -2.20 -0.95
C PRO A 23 -8.95 -0.81 -0.68
N LEU A 24 -7.72 -0.75 -0.15
CA LEU A 24 -7.01 0.51 0.05
C LEU A 24 -6.64 1.16 -1.28
N LEU A 25 -6.16 0.38 -2.25
CA LEU A 25 -5.79 0.90 -3.57
C LEU A 25 -7.00 1.44 -4.34
N GLU A 26 -8.13 0.74 -4.28
CA GLU A 26 -9.39 1.21 -4.87
C GLU A 26 -9.90 2.51 -4.20
N ALA A 27 -9.73 2.66 -2.89
CA ALA A 27 -10.05 3.91 -2.20
C ALA A 27 -9.12 5.06 -2.64
N ILE A 28 -7.85 4.78 -2.91
CA ILE A 28 -6.88 5.76 -3.40
C ILE A 28 -7.13 6.16 -4.86
N GLU A 29 -7.62 5.24 -5.66
CA GLU A 29 -8.04 5.54 -7.04
C GLU A 29 -9.21 6.54 -7.05
N LYS A 30 -10.16 6.38 -6.13
CA LYS A 30 -11.33 7.26 -5.97
C LYS A 30 -11.01 8.59 -5.27
N LEU A 31 -9.82 8.73 -4.69
CA LEU A 31 -9.41 9.96 -4.00
C LEU A 31 -9.24 11.10 -5.00
N LYS A 32 -9.95 12.21 -4.75
CA LYS A 32 -9.78 13.47 -5.48
C LYS A 32 -8.62 14.30 -4.89
N PRO A 33 -7.79 14.93 -5.73
CA PRO A 33 -6.76 15.86 -5.25
C PRO A 33 -7.41 17.07 -4.56
N GLY A 34 -6.79 17.56 -3.48
CA GLY A 34 -7.12 18.86 -2.89
C GLY A 34 -8.20 18.91 -1.82
N GLY A 35 -8.64 17.79 -1.22
CA GLY A 35 -9.57 17.89 -0.08
C GLY A 35 -9.97 16.60 0.64
N GLN A 36 -9.57 15.42 0.15
CA GLN A 36 -9.96 14.16 0.77
C GLN A 36 -8.73 13.35 1.22
N ALA A 37 -8.91 12.59 2.30
CA ALA A 37 -7.93 11.66 2.82
C ALA A 37 -8.59 10.31 3.14
N VAL A 38 -7.88 9.22 2.91
CA VAL A 38 -8.27 7.87 3.32
C VAL A 38 -7.63 7.58 4.65
N GLU A 39 -8.44 7.35 5.67
CA GLU A 39 -8.00 6.88 6.98
C GLU A 39 -7.93 5.34 6.98
N VAL A 40 -6.82 4.81 7.50
CA VAL A 40 -6.64 3.38 7.70
C VAL A 40 -6.14 3.12 9.11
N SER A 41 -6.89 2.36 9.89
CA SER A 41 -6.44 1.85 11.19
C SER A 41 -5.43 0.72 11.01
N TYR A 42 -4.34 0.72 11.76
CA TYR A 42 -3.36 -0.37 11.78
C TYR A 42 -3.23 -0.96 13.19
N SER A 43 -3.07 -2.28 13.28
CA SER A 43 -2.81 -2.96 14.56
C SER A 43 -1.32 -3.11 14.87
N ASN A 44 -0.47 -3.13 13.84
CA ASN A 44 0.95 -3.41 13.95
C ASN A 44 1.76 -2.46 13.06
N GLU A 45 2.83 -1.90 13.60
CA GLU A 45 3.69 -0.96 12.89
C GLU A 45 4.31 -1.56 11.62
N LYS A 46 4.61 -2.87 11.63
CA LYS A 46 5.13 -3.57 10.45
C LYS A 46 4.16 -3.53 9.26
N ASN A 47 2.85 -3.44 9.52
CA ASN A 47 1.86 -3.30 8.45
C ASN A 47 1.87 -1.91 7.81
N ILE A 48 2.28 -0.86 8.54
CA ILE A 48 2.34 0.52 8.03
C ILE A 48 3.31 0.63 6.87
N ASN A 49 4.52 0.07 7.03
CA ASN A 49 5.55 0.12 5.99
C ASN A 49 5.10 -0.66 4.74
N SER A 50 4.45 -1.80 4.94
CA SER A 50 3.88 -2.61 3.85
C SER A 50 2.78 -1.85 3.09
N MET A 51 1.87 -1.19 3.82
CA MET A 51 0.82 -0.34 3.24
C MET A 51 1.41 0.84 2.47
N ARG A 52 2.33 1.60 3.07
CA ARG A 52 3.00 2.73 2.40
C ARG A 52 3.64 2.30 1.09
N THR A 53 4.35 1.18 1.11
CA THR A 53 5.02 0.62 -0.09
C THR A 53 4.00 0.29 -1.17
N ALA A 54 2.92 -0.40 -0.83
CA ALA A 54 1.86 -0.75 -1.78
C ALA A 54 1.19 0.49 -2.37
N VAL A 55 0.88 1.49 -1.53
CA VAL A 55 0.26 2.75 -1.94
C VAL A 55 1.18 3.56 -2.86
N TYR A 56 2.46 3.70 -2.53
CA TYR A 56 3.40 4.46 -3.35
C TYR A 56 3.70 3.76 -4.68
N GLN A 57 3.79 2.44 -4.69
CA GLN A 57 3.91 1.68 -5.95
C GLN A 57 2.67 1.86 -6.84
N PHE A 58 1.48 1.81 -6.25
CA PHE A 58 0.24 2.07 -6.98
C PHE A 58 0.16 3.51 -7.48
N GLY A 59 0.53 4.48 -6.65
CA GLY A 59 0.59 5.89 -7.02
C GLY A 59 1.53 6.11 -8.21
N LYS A 60 2.77 5.59 -8.14
CA LYS A 60 3.76 5.67 -9.23
C LYS A 60 3.24 5.04 -10.53
N LYS A 61 2.49 3.94 -10.46
CA LYS A 61 1.93 3.27 -11.64
C LYS A 61 0.84 4.09 -12.34
N ASN A 62 0.05 4.83 -11.56
CA ASN A 62 -1.09 5.60 -12.07
C ASN A 62 -0.78 7.10 -12.20
N ASP A 63 0.49 7.49 -12.07
CA ASP A 63 0.96 8.89 -12.04
C ASP A 63 0.25 9.77 -10.98
N ILE A 64 0.00 9.16 -9.81
CA ILE A 64 -0.67 9.80 -8.68
C ILE A 64 0.35 10.10 -7.57
N LYS A 65 0.50 11.38 -7.22
CA LYS A 65 1.24 11.80 -6.02
C LYS A 65 0.39 11.58 -4.76
N VAL A 66 0.65 10.48 -4.07
CA VAL A 66 0.05 10.17 -2.76
C VAL A 66 1.04 10.48 -1.64
N LYS A 67 0.61 11.26 -0.66
CA LYS A 67 1.31 11.50 0.61
C LYS A 67 0.65 10.69 1.71
N SER A 68 1.41 10.40 2.77
CA SER A 68 0.87 9.73 3.95
C SER A 68 1.30 10.39 5.25
N ARG A 69 0.37 10.48 6.20
CA ARG A 69 0.62 10.96 7.57
C ARG A 69 0.24 9.88 8.57
N ARG A 70 1.17 9.54 9.47
CA ARG A 70 0.93 8.59 10.54
C ARG A 70 0.46 9.34 11.78
N ASP A 71 -0.55 8.79 12.44
CA ASP A 71 -0.99 9.12 13.78
C ASP A 71 -0.70 7.90 14.67
N ALA A 72 0.36 8.02 15.48
CA ALA A 72 0.82 6.92 16.31
C ALA A 72 -0.10 6.68 17.50
N ASP A 73 -0.62 7.75 18.10
CA ASP A 73 -1.47 7.77 19.28
C ASP A 73 -2.79 7.04 19.01
N ASN A 74 -3.43 7.34 17.88
CA ASN A 74 -4.69 6.69 17.51
C ASN A 74 -4.52 5.41 16.67
N LYS A 75 -3.26 5.00 16.40
CA LYS A 75 -2.92 3.87 15.53
C LYS A 75 -3.55 3.95 14.14
N LYS A 76 -3.47 5.13 13.53
CA LYS A 76 -4.08 5.45 12.24
C LYS A 76 -3.04 5.98 11.25
N ILE A 77 -3.27 5.74 9.97
CA ILE A 77 -2.49 6.35 8.89
C ILE A 77 -3.44 6.91 7.85
N TYR A 78 -3.16 8.14 7.47
CA TYR A 78 -3.90 8.92 6.49
C TYR A 78 -3.15 8.91 5.17
N PHE A 79 -3.85 8.65 4.07
CA PHE A 79 -3.34 8.79 2.71
C PHE A 79 -4.12 9.89 1.98
N TYR A 80 -3.42 10.82 1.35
CA TYR A 80 -4.06 11.94 0.65
C TYR A 80 -3.28 12.29 -0.62
N ARG A 81 -3.96 12.85 -1.61
CA ARG A 81 -3.34 13.33 -2.84
C ARG A 81 -3.00 14.81 -2.69
N ASP A 82 -1.76 15.15 -3.01
CA ASP A 82 -1.36 16.56 -3.11
C ASP A 82 -1.99 17.18 -4.37
N LYS A 83 -2.14 18.51 -4.39
CA LYS A 83 -2.75 19.26 -5.51
C LYS A 83 -2.10 18.93 -6.86
#